data_AF-A0A1B9MF00-F1
#
_entry.id   AF-A0A1B9MF00-F1
#
_cell.length_a   1.000
_cell.length_b   1.000
_cell.length_c   1.000
_cell.angle_alpha   90.00
_cell.angle_beta   90.00
_cell.angle_gamma   90.00
#
_symmetry.space_group_name_H-M   'P 1'
#
loop_
_entity.id
_entity.type
_entity.pdbx_description
1 polymer ?
#
loop_
_entity_poly.entity_id
_entity_poly.type
_entity_poly.pdbx_seq_one_letter_code
_entity_poly.pdbx_strand_id
1 'polypeptide(L)'
;MFKSKYSVPKNIDKRISALKLKISSSNTYIDFLKKYNVVVFDNEANIDYCIDCEGESLPLEVILGFSKEDREDLLATNHGYLNRIPEDYFAVATLNYGDLLCLSPNGEVYYWEHEVNDLYFDMSVKGGYLEQNTNLKFVANSFDAFLSMIIKSEVEDDYDPDEDEYNNPNIPFPDETLGFWLVYPKVFFGLPKNMIAIYLKKLALSEKGREVLAKFKEEGLLG
;
A
#
# COMPACT_ATOMS: atom_id res chain seq x y z
N MET A 1 -5.10 7.43 -18.70
CA MET A 1 -6.15 6.38 -18.70
C MET A 1 -5.68 5.26 -17.80
N PHE A 2 -6.47 4.85 -16.81
CA PHE A 2 -6.07 3.80 -15.86
C PHE A 2 -5.98 2.43 -16.54
N LYS A 3 -5.12 1.56 -15.99
CA LYS A 3 -4.97 0.17 -16.40
C LYS A 3 -5.31 -0.74 -15.23
N SER A 4 -6.20 -1.69 -15.47
CA SER A 4 -6.55 -2.71 -14.49
C SER A 4 -5.40 -3.67 -14.24
N LYS A 5 -5.10 -3.96 -12.96
CA LYS A 5 -4.22 -5.07 -12.59
C LYS A 5 -4.90 -6.42 -12.76
N TYR A 6 -6.17 -6.52 -12.38
CA TYR A 6 -7.01 -7.72 -12.55
C TYR A 6 -8.22 -7.44 -13.42
N SER A 7 -8.66 -8.45 -14.17
CA SER A 7 -9.93 -8.40 -14.89
C SER A 7 -11.10 -8.13 -13.95
N VAL A 8 -12.05 -7.30 -14.39
CA VAL A 8 -13.32 -7.09 -13.68
C VAL A 8 -14.03 -8.44 -13.47
N PRO A 9 -14.39 -8.82 -12.23
CA PRO A 9 -15.09 -10.07 -11.96
C PRO A 9 -16.42 -10.17 -12.71
N LYS A 10 -16.73 -11.34 -13.28
CA LYS A 10 -18.03 -11.58 -13.95
C LYS A 10 -19.24 -11.36 -13.02
N ASN A 11 -19.04 -11.54 -11.72
CA ASN A 11 -20.06 -11.34 -10.69
C ASN A 11 -19.92 -10.01 -9.94
N ILE A 12 -19.38 -8.97 -10.59
CA ILE A 12 -19.09 -7.67 -9.98
C ILE A 12 -20.29 -7.06 -9.25
N ASP A 13 -21.49 -7.07 -9.84
CA ASP A 13 -22.69 -6.49 -9.21
C ASP A 13 -23.06 -7.18 -7.90
N LYS A 14 -22.90 -8.50 -7.83
CA LYS A 14 -23.14 -9.29 -6.61
C LYS A 14 -22.12 -8.92 -5.53
N ARG A 15 -20.86 -8.71 -5.91
CA ARG A 15 -19.80 -8.33 -4.98
C ARG A 15 -20.00 -6.91 -4.46
N ILE A 16 -20.34 -5.97 -5.34
CA ILE A 16 -20.65 -4.58 -4.98
C ILE A 16 -21.85 -4.51 -4.02
N SER A 17 -22.90 -5.31 -4.27
CA SER A 17 -24.08 -5.36 -3.39
C SER A 17 -23.77 -5.90 -1.98
N ALA A 18 -22.65 -6.59 -1.79
CA ALA A 18 -22.18 -7.05 -0.48
C ALA A 18 -21.38 -5.96 0.26
N LEU A 19 -20.83 -4.98 -0.45
CA LEU A 19 -20.30 -3.76 0.14
C LEU A 19 -21.52 -2.99 0.64
N LYS A 20 -21.64 -2.74 1.94
CA LYS A 20 -22.77 -2.00 2.54
C LYS A 20 -22.70 -0.50 2.20
N LEU A 21 -22.31 -0.16 0.98
CA LEU A 21 -22.19 1.20 0.47
C LEU A 21 -23.57 1.78 0.18
N LYS A 22 -23.74 3.06 0.50
CA LYS A 22 -24.91 3.82 0.09
C LYS A 22 -24.78 4.14 -1.41
N ILE A 23 -25.48 3.36 -2.23
CA ILE A 23 -25.36 3.38 -3.70
C ILE A 23 -25.51 4.81 -4.26
N SER A 24 -26.50 5.58 -3.80
CA SER A 24 -26.79 6.93 -4.31
C SER A 24 -25.61 7.90 -4.23
N SER A 25 -24.74 7.75 -3.23
CA SER A 25 -23.56 8.60 -3.00
C SER A 25 -22.26 7.96 -3.49
N SER A 26 -22.25 6.66 -3.82
CA SER A 26 -21.05 5.92 -4.19
C SER A 26 -21.00 5.52 -5.68
N ASN A 27 -21.91 6.05 -6.51
CA ASN A 27 -22.09 5.64 -7.90
C ASN A 27 -20.80 5.72 -8.73
N THR A 28 -20.01 6.78 -8.55
CA THR A 28 -18.76 7.00 -9.30
C THR A 28 -17.69 5.97 -8.95
N TYR A 29 -17.56 5.59 -7.67
CA TYR A 29 -16.68 4.50 -7.27
C TYR A 29 -17.19 3.13 -7.75
N ILE A 30 -18.50 2.90 -7.72
CA ILE A 30 -19.13 1.69 -8.28
C ILE A 30 -18.83 1.56 -9.78
N ASP A 31 -18.95 2.67 -10.54
CA ASP A 31 -18.64 2.70 -11.96
C ASP A 31 -17.15 2.46 -12.21
N PHE A 32 -16.28 3.00 -11.35
CA PHE A 32 -14.85 2.70 -11.37
C PHE A 32 -14.59 1.20 -11.18
N LEU A 33 -15.19 0.56 -10.17
CA LEU A 33 -15.03 -0.88 -9.92
C LEU A 33 -15.48 -1.73 -11.12
N LYS A 34 -16.57 -1.34 -11.78
CA LYS A 34 -17.09 -2.02 -12.97
C LYS A 34 -16.22 -1.83 -14.21
N LYS A 35 -15.47 -0.73 -14.28
CA LYS A 35 -14.63 -0.40 -15.44
C LYS A 35 -13.19 -0.89 -15.28
N TYR A 36 -12.62 -0.72 -14.10
CA TYR A 36 -11.19 -0.92 -13.85
C TYR A 36 -10.89 -1.97 -12.78
N ASN A 37 -11.82 -2.26 -11.87
CA ASN A 37 -11.63 -3.12 -10.70
C ASN A 37 -10.50 -2.64 -9.76
N VAL A 38 -9.26 -3.07 -9.98
CA VAL A 38 -8.08 -2.69 -9.18
C VAL A 38 -7.09 -1.94 -10.06
N VAL A 39 -6.60 -0.80 -9.58
CA VAL A 39 -5.53 -0.03 -10.21
C VAL A 39 -4.39 0.09 -9.22
N VAL A 40 -3.19 -0.31 -9.63
CA VAL A 40 -1.98 -0.23 -8.83
C VAL A 40 -1.00 0.70 -9.54
N PHE A 41 -0.37 1.59 -8.79
CA PHE A 41 0.43 2.70 -9.29
C PHE A 41 1.95 2.47 -9.18
N ASP A 42 2.40 1.47 -8.42
CA ASP A 42 3.82 1.09 -8.27
C ASP A 42 4.41 0.26 -9.44
N ASN A 43 3.74 0.22 -10.59
CA ASN A 43 4.05 -0.72 -11.67
C ASN A 43 4.99 -0.16 -12.76
N GLU A 44 5.27 1.14 -12.73
CA GLU A 44 6.10 1.83 -13.71
C GLU A 44 7.37 2.37 -13.01
N ALA A 45 8.54 1.98 -13.50
CA ALA A 45 9.79 2.53 -12.97
C ALA A 45 9.84 4.04 -13.22
N ASN A 46 10.35 4.82 -12.26
CA ASN A 46 10.59 6.26 -12.34
C ASN A 46 9.31 7.09 -12.54
N ILE A 47 8.16 6.53 -12.18
CA ILE A 47 6.88 7.23 -12.26
C ILE A 47 6.20 7.12 -10.90
N ASP A 48 5.96 8.29 -10.31
CA ASP A 48 5.17 8.42 -9.10
C ASP A 48 3.78 8.93 -9.42
N TYR A 49 2.83 8.40 -8.66
CA TYR A 49 1.47 8.90 -8.62
C TYR A 49 1.19 9.42 -7.23
N CYS A 50 0.67 10.63 -7.13
CA CYS A 50 0.33 11.24 -5.85
C CYS A 50 -0.98 12.03 -5.94
N ILE A 51 -1.48 12.42 -4.78
CA ILE A 51 -2.48 13.48 -4.64
C ILE A 51 -1.92 14.59 -3.76
N ASP A 52 -2.31 15.83 -4.04
CA ASP A 52 -2.08 16.93 -3.09
C ASP A 52 -3.22 16.96 -2.07
N CYS A 53 -2.89 16.92 -0.79
CA CYS A 53 -3.84 17.11 0.30
C CYS A 53 -3.36 18.22 1.24
N GLU A 54 -3.85 19.44 1.00
CA GLU A 54 -3.46 20.66 1.73
C GLU A 54 -1.95 20.97 1.63
N GLY A 55 -1.37 20.81 0.44
CA GLY A 55 0.05 21.10 0.20
C GLY A 55 1.00 19.96 0.54
N GLU A 56 0.48 18.83 1.00
CA GLU A 56 1.23 17.60 1.19
C GLU A 56 1.04 16.66 0.00
N SER A 57 2.14 16.21 -0.61
CA SER A 57 2.12 15.23 -1.69
C SER A 57 2.05 13.82 -1.10
N LEU A 58 0.88 13.18 -1.18
CA LEU A 58 0.63 11.85 -0.67
C LEU A 58 0.80 10.80 -1.77
N PRO A 59 1.78 9.87 -1.69
CA PRO A 59 1.95 8.81 -2.66
C PRO A 59 0.71 7.92 -2.73
N LEU A 60 0.19 7.71 -3.93
CA LEU A 60 -0.95 6.84 -4.22
C LEU A 60 -0.47 5.48 -4.68
N GLU A 61 -0.87 4.42 -3.99
CA GLU A 61 -0.36 3.07 -4.24
C GLU A 61 -1.38 2.22 -4.99
N VAL A 62 -2.61 2.13 -4.45
CA VAL A 62 -3.66 1.25 -4.96
C VAL A 62 -5.00 1.95 -4.85
N ILE A 63 -5.78 1.98 -5.94
CA ILE A 63 -7.24 2.10 -5.82
C ILE A 63 -7.79 0.68 -5.72
N LEU A 64 -8.42 0.41 -4.58
CA LEU A 64 -8.86 -0.91 -4.15
C LEU A 64 -10.00 -1.43 -5.04
N GLY A 65 -10.02 -2.74 -5.22
CA GLY A 65 -11.06 -3.47 -5.95
C GLY A 65 -11.11 -4.92 -5.52
N PHE A 66 -11.61 -5.83 -6.34
CA PHE A 66 -11.63 -7.25 -5.98
C PHE A 66 -10.36 -7.94 -6.45
N SER A 67 -9.55 -8.39 -5.50
CA SER A 67 -8.23 -8.99 -5.72
C SER A 67 -8.11 -10.34 -5.00
N LYS A 68 -7.05 -11.08 -5.33
CA LYS A 68 -6.58 -12.23 -4.56
C LYS A 68 -5.48 -11.86 -3.56
N GLU A 69 -4.94 -10.65 -3.67
CA GLU A 69 -3.91 -10.10 -2.79
C GLU A 69 -4.58 -9.17 -1.77
N ASP A 70 -4.44 -9.47 -0.48
CA ASP A 70 -5.19 -8.78 0.59
C ASP A 70 -4.95 -7.27 0.65
N ARG A 71 -3.75 -6.81 0.27
CA ARG A 71 -3.39 -5.38 0.23
C ARG A 71 -4.08 -4.60 -0.89
N GLU A 72 -4.65 -5.30 -1.86
CA GLU A 72 -5.32 -4.71 -3.03
C GLU A 72 -6.82 -5.04 -3.05
N ASP A 73 -7.24 -5.98 -2.20
CA ASP A 73 -8.62 -6.43 -2.11
C ASP A 73 -9.43 -5.55 -1.14
N LEU A 74 -10.47 -4.96 -1.70
CA LEU A 74 -11.38 -4.05 -1.05
C LEU A 74 -12.02 -4.63 0.21
N LEU A 75 -12.38 -5.92 0.18
CA LEU A 75 -13.02 -6.57 1.34
C LEU A 75 -11.97 -6.92 2.40
N ALA A 76 -10.82 -7.47 2.00
CA ALA A 76 -9.74 -7.81 2.91
C ALA A 76 -9.20 -6.56 3.62
N THR A 77 -8.95 -5.47 2.88
CA THR A 77 -8.51 -4.19 3.47
C THR A 77 -9.55 -3.67 4.46
N ASN A 78 -10.81 -3.48 4.06
CA ASN A 78 -11.82 -2.95 4.98
C ASN A 78 -12.09 -3.88 6.18
N HIS A 79 -11.91 -5.19 6.04
CA HIS A 79 -11.96 -6.12 7.16
C HIS A 79 -10.78 -5.94 8.13
N GLY A 80 -9.56 -5.75 7.61
CA GLY A 80 -8.35 -5.51 8.40
C GLY A 80 -8.35 -4.18 9.16
N TYR A 81 -9.12 -3.20 8.68
CA TYR A 81 -9.32 -1.89 9.33
C TYR A 81 -10.66 -1.77 10.06
N LEU A 82 -11.36 -2.88 10.29
CA LEU A 82 -12.60 -2.90 11.06
C LEU A 82 -12.35 -2.33 12.47
N ASN A 83 -13.15 -1.35 12.88
CA ASN A 83 -13.00 -0.58 14.12
C ASN A 83 -11.74 0.32 14.21
N ARG A 84 -11.01 0.50 13.11
CA ARG A 84 -9.84 1.41 13.01
C ARG A 84 -10.10 2.62 12.13
N ILE A 85 -11.00 2.51 11.15
CA ILE A 85 -11.62 3.64 10.46
C ILE A 85 -12.96 4.01 11.12
N PRO A 86 -13.43 5.28 11.04
CA PRO A 86 -14.70 5.69 11.60
C PRO A 86 -15.88 4.87 11.06
N GLU A 87 -16.92 4.73 11.88
CA GLU A 87 -18.15 4.01 11.50
C GLU A 87 -18.78 4.65 10.25
N ASP A 88 -19.31 3.80 9.35
CA ASP A 88 -19.89 4.15 8.05
C ASP A 88 -18.93 4.71 6.98
N TYR A 89 -17.63 4.85 7.28
CA TYR A 89 -16.61 5.13 6.26
C TYR A 89 -16.12 3.83 5.62
N PHE A 90 -15.61 3.95 4.40
CA PHE A 90 -15.15 2.80 3.64
C PHE A 90 -13.86 3.09 2.88
N ALA A 91 -12.79 2.34 3.15
CA ALA A 91 -11.53 2.52 2.46
C ALA A 91 -11.65 2.15 0.98
N VAL A 92 -11.17 3.03 0.10
CA VAL A 92 -11.23 2.89 -1.36
C VAL A 92 -9.86 2.98 -2.04
N ALA A 93 -8.85 3.48 -1.34
CA ALA A 93 -7.46 3.49 -1.81
C ALA A 93 -6.46 3.41 -0.64
N THR A 94 -5.25 2.93 -0.92
CA THR A 94 -4.11 2.98 0.00
C THR A 94 -3.12 4.06 -0.45
N LEU A 95 -2.55 4.74 0.53
CA LEU A 95 -1.58 5.81 0.38
C LEU A 95 -0.39 5.54 1.30
N ASN A 96 0.76 6.14 0.97
CA ASN A 96 1.85 6.42 1.90
C ASN A 96 2.19 5.27 2.89
N TYR A 97 2.32 4.05 2.37
CA TYR A 97 2.74 2.85 3.10
C TYR A 97 1.91 2.48 4.34
N GLY A 98 0.63 2.88 4.40
CA GLY A 98 -0.24 2.50 5.51
C GLY A 98 -1.51 3.34 5.67
N ASP A 99 -1.53 4.52 5.05
CA ASP A 99 -2.65 5.45 5.04
C ASP A 99 -3.77 5.00 4.09
N LEU A 100 -4.96 5.57 4.28
CA LEU A 100 -6.14 5.23 3.50
C LEU A 100 -6.87 6.48 3.00
N LEU A 101 -7.46 6.36 1.81
CA LEU A 101 -8.57 7.21 1.41
C LEU A 101 -9.88 6.50 1.70
N CYS A 102 -10.75 7.16 2.44
CA CYS A 102 -12.04 6.66 2.88
C CYS A 102 -13.17 7.44 2.20
N LEU A 103 -14.13 6.70 1.64
CA LEU A 103 -15.38 7.24 1.14
C LEU A 103 -16.37 7.40 2.31
N SER A 104 -16.95 8.60 2.44
CA SER A 104 -17.99 8.89 3.41
C SER A 104 -19.35 8.34 2.95
N PRO A 105 -20.35 8.24 3.84
CA PRO A 105 -21.72 7.92 3.47
C PRO A 105 -22.34 8.88 2.45
N ASN A 106 -21.81 10.10 2.34
CA ASN A 106 -22.27 11.13 1.42
C ASN A 106 -21.51 11.13 0.09
N GLY A 107 -20.47 10.30 -0.05
CA GLY A 107 -19.69 10.15 -1.29
C GLY A 107 -18.46 11.04 -1.38
N GLU A 108 -18.17 11.79 -0.32
CA GLU A 108 -16.94 12.58 -0.19
C GLU A 108 -15.76 11.65 0.13
N VAL A 109 -14.56 12.08 -0.23
CA VAL A 109 -13.31 11.35 0.04
C VAL A 109 -12.57 12.06 1.16
N TYR A 110 -12.13 11.28 2.13
CA TYR A 110 -11.38 11.73 3.29
C TYR A 110 -10.08 10.94 3.43
N TYR A 111 -9.06 11.58 3.99
CA TYR A 111 -7.78 11.00 4.31
C TYR A 111 -7.79 10.51 5.77
N TRP A 112 -7.50 9.22 5.93
CA TRP A 112 -7.24 8.56 7.20
C TRP A 112 -5.73 8.33 7.29
N GLU A 113 -5.10 9.03 8.24
CA GLU A 113 -3.67 8.98 8.51
C GLU A 113 -3.41 7.97 9.62
N HIS A 114 -2.62 6.93 9.36
CA HIS A 114 -2.40 5.85 10.33
C HIS A 114 -1.77 6.34 11.63
N GLU A 115 -0.86 7.32 11.55
CA GLU A 115 -0.19 7.91 12.72
C GLU A 115 -1.14 8.72 13.62
N VAL A 116 -2.23 9.25 13.06
CA VAL A 116 -3.12 10.19 13.77
C VAL A 116 -4.47 9.58 14.09
N ASN A 117 -5.02 8.79 13.17
CA ASN A 117 -6.39 8.28 13.22
C ASN A 117 -6.50 6.84 13.75
N ASP A 118 -5.41 6.08 13.80
CA ASP A 118 -5.45 4.71 14.27
C ASP A 118 -5.46 4.58 15.80
N LEU A 119 -5.81 3.39 16.29
CA LEU A 119 -5.70 3.02 17.69
C LEU A 119 -4.22 2.85 18.07
N TYR A 120 -3.65 3.90 18.66
CA TYR A 120 -2.27 3.84 19.15
C TYR A 120 -2.17 3.13 20.48
N PHE A 121 -1.30 2.11 20.55
CA PHE A 121 -0.95 1.49 21.82
C PHE A 121 0.00 2.41 22.60
N ASP A 122 -0.48 2.98 23.70
CA ASP A 122 0.27 3.85 24.59
C ASP A 122 0.38 3.23 25.98
N MET A 123 1.60 2.84 26.35
CA MET A 123 1.92 2.24 27.66
C MET A 123 1.69 3.20 28.84
N SER A 124 1.58 4.51 28.60
CA SER A 124 1.27 5.51 29.61
C SER A 124 -0.22 5.55 29.98
N VAL A 125 -1.09 4.96 29.15
CA VAL A 125 -2.55 4.92 29.35
C VAL A 125 -2.97 3.61 30.00
N LYS A 126 -3.81 3.69 31.05
CA LYS A 126 -4.33 2.50 31.73
C LYS A 126 -5.31 1.75 30.81
N GLY A 127 -4.87 0.60 30.30
CA GLY A 127 -5.61 -0.18 29.29
C GLY A 127 -4.94 -0.16 27.92
N GLY A 128 -3.88 0.63 27.76
CA GLY A 128 -2.88 0.50 26.71
C GLY A 128 -3.23 1.13 25.37
N TYR A 129 -4.45 1.63 25.13
CA TYR A 129 -4.81 2.23 23.83
C TYR A 129 -5.35 3.65 24.01
N LEU A 130 -4.89 4.56 23.16
CA LEU A 130 -5.50 5.87 22.98
C LEU A 130 -6.85 5.73 22.28
N GLU A 131 -7.77 6.67 22.55
CA GLU A 131 -9.02 6.75 21.80
C GLU A 131 -8.73 7.07 20.34
N GLN A 132 -9.44 6.38 19.44
CA GLN A 132 -9.36 6.62 18.00
C GLN A 132 -9.72 8.07 17.68
N ASN A 133 -8.90 8.76 16.90
CA ASN A 133 -9.28 10.05 16.34
C ASN A 133 -10.12 9.83 15.08
N THR A 134 -11.43 10.04 15.19
CA THR A 134 -12.37 9.85 14.08
C THR A 134 -12.49 11.05 13.14
N ASN A 135 -11.75 12.14 13.38
CA ASN A 135 -11.77 13.31 12.52
C ASN A 135 -10.82 13.09 11.34
N LEU A 136 -11.38 12.71 10.20
CA LEU A 136 -10.61 12.53 8.97
C LEU A 136 -10.44 13.85 8.23
N LYS A 137 -9.31 14.03 7.57
CA LYS A 137 -9.00 15.22 6.77
C LYS A 137 -9.77 15.16 5.45
N PHE A 138 -10.43 16.24 5.06
CA PHE A 138 -11.18 16.28 3.81
C PHE A 138 -10.24 16.29 2.59
N VAL A 139 -10.56 15.50 1.55
CA VAL A 139 -9.78 15.43 0.31
C VAL A 139 -10.59 15.93 -0.88
N ALA A 140 -11.76 15.35 -1.12
CA ALA A 140 -12.55 15.67 -2.31
C ALA A 140 -14.06 15.52 -2.08
N ASN A 141 -14.85 16.35 -2.78
CA ASN A 141 -16.31 16.30 -2.71
C ASN A 141 -16.92 15.04 -3.35
N SER A 142 -16.14 14.29 -4.12
CA SER A 142 -16.60 13.06 -4.78
C SER A 142 -15.41 12.19 -5.19
N PHE A 143 -15.67 10.91 -5.45
CA PHE A 143 -14.65 10.01 -6.00
C PHE A 143 -14.12 10.48 -7.36
N ASP A 144 -14.94 11.06 -8.24
CA ASP A 144 -14.47 11.62 -9.53
C ASP A 144 -13.59 12.85 -9.35
N ALA A 145 -13.91 13.70 -8.36
CA ALA A 145 -13.05 14.82 -7.99
C ALA A 145 -11.69 14.32 -7.49
N PHE A 146 -11.67 13.28 -6.66
CA PHE A 146 -10.43 12.60 -6.26
C PHE A 146 -9.65 12.07 -7.48
N LEU A 147 -10.28 11.37 -8.42
CA LEU A 147 -9.59 10.87 -9.62
C LEU A 147 -8.93 11.99 -10.44
N SER A 148 -9.52 13.20 -10.41
CA SER A 148 -9.00 14.38 -11.09
C SER A 148 -7.82 15.05 -10.36
N MET A 149 -7.59 14.69 -9.10
CA MET A 149 -6.46 15.17 -8.28
C MET A 149 -5.20 14.32 -8.45
N ILE A 150 -5.29 13.15 -9.11
CA ILE A 150 -4.14 12.26 -9.29
C ILE A 150 -3.13 12.91 -10.23
N ILE A 151 -1.95 13.20 -9.69
CA ILE A 151 -0.80 13.74 -10.40
C ILE A 151 0.11 12.57 -10.77
N LYS A 152 0.61 12.57 -12.00
CA LYS A 152 1.66 11.67 -12.48
C LYS A 152 2.92 12.50 -12.67
N SER A 153 4.00 12.14 -11.99
CA SER A 153 5.32 12.77 -12.15
C SER A 153 6.34 11.74 -12.60
N GLU A 154 7.18 12.12 -13.56
CA GLU A 154 8.43 11.42 -13.81
C GLU A 154 9.38 11.84 -12.69
N VAL A 155 9.79 10.87 -11.88
CA VAL A 155 10.84 11.06 -10.89
C VAL A 155 12.13 10.65 -11.60
N GLU A 156 13.09 11.57 -11.68
CA GLU A 156 14.46 11.12 -11.93
C GLU A 156 14.81 10.16 -10.79
N ASP A 157 15.44 9.04 -11.13
CA ASP A 157 16.04 8.14 -10.16
C ASP A 157 17.05 9.00 -9.39
N ASP A 158 16.60 9.59 -8.28
CA ASP A 158 17.40 10.40 -7.37
C ASP A 158 18.27 9.50 -6.50
N TYR A 159 18.41 8.23 -6.91
CA TYR A 159 19.47 7.32 -6.53
C TYR A 159 20.80 8.05 -6.63
N ASP A 160 21.15 8.69 -5.53
CA ASP A 160 22.48 9.10 -5.21
C ASP A 160 23.19 7.84 -4.67
N PRO A 161 24.08 7.22 -5.46
CA PRO A 161 24.84 6.06 -5.00
C PRO A 161 25.69 6.35 -3.75
N ASP A 162 25.86 7.63 -3.40
CA ASP A 162 26.58 8.10 -2.22
C ASP A 162 25.66 8.37 -1.00
N GLU A 163 24.33 8.53 -1.16
CA GLU A 163 23.38 8.74 -0.04
C GLU A 163 22.55 7.50 0.35
N ASP A 164 22.28 6.56 -0.58
CA ASP A 164 21.49 5.35 -0.28
C ASP A 164 22.33 4.07 -0.32
N GLU A 165 23.26 3.95 0.64
CA GLU A 165 24.13 2.76 0.82
C GLU A 165 23.34 1.45 0.85
N TYR A 166 22.06 1.48 1.24
CA TYR A 166 21.21 0.31 1.35
C TYR A 166 20.88 -0.32 -0.01
N ASN A 167 20.71 0.48 -1.07
CA ASN A 167 20.41 0.00 -2.41
C ASN A 167 21.64 -0.11 -3.34
N ASN A 168 22.84 0.28 -2.87
CA ASN A 168 24.07 0.12 -3.65
C ASN A 168 24.48 -1.37 -3.78
N PRO A 169 24.54 -1.95 -5.01
CA PRO A 169 24.82 -3.37 -5.20
C PRO A 169 26.27 -3.77 -4.90
N ASN A 170 27.17 -2.80 -4.71
CA ASN A 170 28.59 -3.02 -4.45
C ASN A 170 28.96 -2.89 -2.96
N ILE A 171 28.00 -2.52 -2.10
CA ILE A 171 28.19 -2.40 -0.65
C ILE A 171 27.46 -3.59 0.00
N PRO A 172 28.13 -4.43 0.82
CA PRO A 172 27.46 -5.52 1.53
C PRO A 172 26.46 -4.97 2.55
N PHE A 173 25.47 -5.78 2.91
CA PHE A 173 24.63 -5.47 4.06
C PHE A 173 25.43 -5.52 5.37
N PRO A 174 25.11 -4.66 6.36
CA PRO A 174 25.61 -4.82 7.71
C PRO A 174 25.22 -6.19 8.28
N ASP A 175 26.13 -6.86 8.97
CA ASP A 175 25.90 -8.21 9.51
C ASP A 175 24.69 -8.30 10.46
N GLU A 176 24.34 -7.19 11.11
CA GLU A 176 23.21 -7.07 12.04
C GLU A 176 21.86 -7.27 11.34
N THR A 177 21.72 -6.80 10.09
CA THR A 177 20.46 -6.89 9.33
C THR A 177 20.24 -8.28 8.75
N LEU A 178 21.32 -9.03 8.49
CA LEU A 178 21.29 -10.36 7.88
C LEU A 178 20.70 -11.45 8.78
N GLY A 179 20.75 -11.25 10.10
CA GLY A 179 20.19 -12.21 11.06
C GLY A 179 18.70 -12.44 10.85
N PHE A 180 17.95 -11.41 10.44
CA PHE A 180 16.52 -11.52 10.20
C PHE A 180 16.20 -12.48 9.05
N TRP A 181 16.95 -12.44 7.95
CA TRP A 181 16.72 -13.33 6.79
C TRP A 181 17.22 -14.76 6.97
N LEU A 182 18.13 -15.00 7.93
CA LEU A 182 18.45 -16.37 8.36
C LEU A 182 17.28 -17.02 9.10
N VAL A 183 16.54 -16.24 9.89
CA VAL A 183 15.39 -16.73 10.67
C VAL A 183 14.12 -16.77 9.82
N TYR A 184 13.91 -15.78 8.95
CA TYR A 184 12.69 -15.62 8.15
C TYR A 184 13.01 -15.46 6.65
N PRO A 185 13.56 -16.50 5.99
CA PRO A 185 14.07 -16.38 4.62
C PRO A 185 12.99 -16.08 3.57
N LYS A 186 11.74 -16.47 3.82
CA LYS A 186 10.61 -16.18 2.92
C LYS A 186 10.26 -14.69 2.84
N VAL A 187 10.54 -13.91 3.89
CA VAL A 187 10.24 -12.47 3.92
C VAL A 187 11.06 -11.71 2.88
N PHE A 188 12.28 -12.16 2.60
CA PHE A 188 13.14 -11.59 1.56
C PHE A 188 12.47 -11.58 0.19
N PHE A 189 11.69 -12.62 -0.14
CA PHE A 189 11.02 -12.75 -1.43
C PHE A 189 9.64 -12.06 -1.50
N GLY A 190 9.25 -11.36 -0.43
CA GLY A 190 8.13 -10.42 -0.44
C GLY A 190 8.51 -9.03 -0.95
N LEU A 191 9.80 -8.76 -1.17
CA LEU A 191 10.30 -7.48 -1.68
C LEU A 191 9.99 -7.28 -3.18
N PRO A 192 9.97 -6.03 -3.67
CA PRO A 192 9.89 -5.74 -5.10
C PRO A 192 10.98 -6.46 -5.91
N LYS A 193 10.64 -6.92 -7.12
CA LYS A 193 11.53 -7.77 -7.95
C LYS A 193 12.86 -7.10 -8.31
N ASN A 194 12.85 -5.78 -8.54
CA ASN A 194 14.05 -4.98 -8.80
C ASN A 194 14.98 -4.96 -7.56
N MET A 195 14.43 -4.82 -6.36
CA MET A 195 15.20 -4.86 -5.11
C MET A 195 15.80 -6.25 -4.85
N ILE A 196 15.04 -7.32 -5.08
CA ILE A 196 15.54 -8.70 -4.92
C ILE A 196 16.83 -8.91 -5.73
N ALA A 197 16.87 -8.45 -6.99
CA ALA A 197 18.04 -8.61 -7.84
C ALA A 197 19.29 -7.88 -7.30
N ILE A 198 19.11 -6.68 -6.73
CA ILE A 198 20.17 -5.89 -6.10
C ILE A 198 20.63 -6.60 -4.82
N TYR A 199 19.71 -7.05 -3.99
CA TYR A 199 20.02 -7.57 -2.66
C TYR A 199 20.72 -8.92 -2.74
N LEU A 200 20.36 -9.76 -3.72
CA LEU A 200 21.09 -10.99 -4.01
C LEU A 200 22.55 -10.73 -4.37
N LYS A 201 22.85 -9.64 -5.09
CA LYS A 201 24.24 -9.25 -5.38
C LYS A 201 24.96 -8.81 -4.10
N LYS A 202 24.32 -7.98 -3.26
CA LYS A 202 24.88 -7.52 -1.98
C LYS A 202 25.20 -8.68 -1.03
N LEU A 203 24.29 -9.66 -0.93
CA LEU A 203 24.49 -10.85 -0.09
C LEU A 203 25.73 -11.66 -0.53
N ALA A 204 26.09 -11.66 -1.81
CA ALA A 204 27.26 -12.38 -2.28
C ALA A 204 28.59 -11.73 -1.82
N LEU A 205 28.57 -10.46 -1.41
CA LEU A 205 29.76 -9.68 -1.08
C LEU A 205 30.35 -9.98 0.30
N SER A 206 29.55 -10.46 1.26
CA SER A 206 30.02 -10.80 2.62
C SER A 206 29.92 -12.29 2.93
N GLU A 207 30.67 -12.75 3.92
CA GLU A 207 30.63 -14.15 4.39
C GLU A 207 29.25 -14.50 4.94
N LYS A 208 28.73 -13.67 5.85
CA LYS A 208 27.40 -13.84 6.43
C LYS A 208 26.27 -13.73 5.39
N GLY A 209 26.43 -12.89 4.37
CA GLY A 209 25.48 -12.82 3.26
C GLY A 209 25.47 -14.12 2.42
N ARG A 210 26.62 -14.78 2.26
CA ARG A 210 26.70 -16.09 1.61
C ARG A 210 26.05 -17.19 2.44
N GLU A 211 26.04 -17.10 3.77
CA GLU A 211 25.26 -18.00 4.63
C GLU A 211 23.75 -17.86 4.38
N VAL A 212 23.25 -16.63 4.27
CA VAL A 212 21.85 -16.35 3.90
C VAL A 212 21.51 -16.94 2.53
N LEU A 213 22.38 -16.76 1.53
CA LEU A 213 22.19 -17.36 0.21
C LEU A 213 22.18 -18.89 0.26
N ALA A 214 23.03 -19.51 1.07
CA ALA A 214 23.03 -20.95 1.28
C ALA A 214 21.71 -21.42 1.92
N LYS A 215 21.21 -20.68 2.91
CA LYS A 215 19.92 -20.94 3.55
C LYS A 215 18.76 -20.86 2.56
N PHE A 216 18.75 -19.86 1.68
CA PHE A 216 17.73 -19.73 0.64
C PHE A 216 17.75 -20.91 -0.34
N LYS A 217 18.93 -21.42 -0.70
CA LYS A 217 19.08 -22.62 -1.54
C LYS A 217 18.61 -23.88 -0.83
N GLU A 218 18.96 -24.04 0.44
CA GLU A 218 18.51 -25.17 1.29
C GLU A 218 16.98 -25.26 1.35
N GLU A 219 16.31 -24.11 1.45
CA GLU A 219 14.84 -24.03 1.51
C GLU A 219 14.15 -24.02 0.13
N GLY A 220 14.90 -24.14 -0.96
CA GLY A 220 14.36 -24.15 -2.33
C GLY A 220 13.78 -22.80 -2.77
N LEU A 221 14.23 -21.70 -2.16
CA LEU A 221 13.80 -20.33 -2.49
C LEU A 221 14.66 -19.70 -3.61
N LEU A 222 15.84 -20.27 -3.87
CA LEU A 222 16.73 -19.93 -4.98
C LEU A 222 17.01 -21.18 -5.81
N GLY A 223 16.70 -21.10 -7.12
CA GLY A 223 16.99 -22.15 -8.12
C GLY A 223 18.40 -22.07 -8.70
#